data_AF-A0AB33ELJ8-F1
#
_entry.id   AF-A0AB33ELJ8-F1
#
_cell.length_a   1.000
_cell.length_b   1.000
_cell.length_c   1.000
_cell.angle_alpha   90.00
_cell.angle_beta   90.00
_cell.angle_gamma   90.00
#
_symmetry.space_group_name_H-M   'P 1'
#
loop_
_entity.id
_entity.type
_entity.pdbx_description
1 polymer ?
#
loop_
_entity_poly.entity_id
_entity_poly.type
_entity_poly.pdbx_seq_one_letter_code
_entity_poly.pdbx_strand_id
1 'polypeptide(L)'
;MRALLTTLALLATALGGPAAAHASPPPPQELGGLDLGAYCRSLGAADAVLTGQTAYDWHCRAGDGRLGDLTFEAACRWTYRTDAATDRIGDFYDPTSVRCWRVRADVVTPDLTRWCQVTGNSTAELRGGTVYDWRCVRYSRAGVTYSDIDVLAACRETTLGYATVERFVRFGDPYSWQCRV
;
A
#
# COMPACT_ATOMS: atom_id res chain seq x y z
N MET A 1 -33.27 -38.61 64.86
CA MET A 1 -31.91 -38.44 64.29
C MET A 1 -32.08 -38.11 62.81
N ARG A 2 -31.93 -36.83 62.42
CA ARG A 2 -30.83 -36.28 61.56
C ARG A 2 -30.85 -36.87 60.14
N ALA A 3 -30.92 -36.12 59.03
CA ALA A 3 -30.81 -34.69 58.77
C ALA A 3 -31.41 -34.39 57.37
N LEU A 4 -32.07 -33.23 57.21
CA LEU A 4 -32.40 -32.65 55.89
C LEU A 4 -31.12 -32.08 55.27
N LEU A 5 -30.80 -32.48 54.03
CA LEU A 5 -29.75 -31.87 53.22
C LEU A 5 -30.39 -30.91 52.21
N THR A 6 -30.40 -29.62 52.55
CA THR A 6 -30.70 -28.52 51.63
C THR A 6 -29.45 -28.23 50.78
N THR A 7 -29.46 -28.62 49.51
CA THR A 7 -28.44 -28.25 48.53
C THR A 7 -28.67 -26.81 48.05
N LEU A 8 -27.78 -25.91 48.47
CA LEU A 8 -27.67 -24.54 47.97
C LEU A 8 -26.95 -24.58 46.61
N ALA A 9 -27.65 -24.24 45.52
CA ALA A 9 -27.01 -24.04 44.22
C ALA A 9 -26.47 -22.59 44.17
N LEU A 10 -25.13 -22.44 44.20
CA LEU A 10 -24.48 -21.15 43.94
C LEU A 10 -24.63 -20.81 42.44
N LEU A 11 -25.30 -19.70 42.15
CA LEU A 11 -25.22 -19.04 40.84
C LEU A 11 -23.82 -18.44 40.67
N ALA A 12 -23.02 -19.01 39.77
CA ALA A 12 -21.80 -18.39 39.29
C ALA A 12 -22.16 -17.29 38.28
N THR A 13 -22.17 -16.03 38.72
CA THR A 13 -22.23 -14.88 37.82
C THR A 13 -20.89 -14.75 37.09
N ALA A 14 -20.87 -15.15 35.82
CA ALA A 14 -19.75 -14.87 34.93
C ALA A 14 -19.63 -13.34 34.75
N LEU A 15 -18.61 -12.75 35.39
CA LEU A 15 -18.20 -11.37 35.15
C LEU A 15 -17.66 -11.26 33.71
N GLY A 16 -18.53 -10.91 32.78
CA GLY A 16 -18.13 -10.43 31.46
C GLY A 16 -17.40 -9.10 31.62
N GLY A 17 -16.07 -9.14 31.71
CA GLY A 17 -15.24 -7.94 31.63
C GLY A 17 -15.49 -7.22 30.31
N PRO A 18 -15.40 -5.88 30.26
CA PRO A 18 -15.53 -5.14 29.01
C PRO A 18 -14.46 -5.67 28.04
N ALA A 19 -14.90 -6.15 26.88
CA ALA A 19 -14.00 -6.44 25.78
C ALA A 19 -13.18 -5.18 25.52
N ALA A 20 -11.85 -5.28 25.55
CA ALA A 20 -10.99 -4.18 25.14
C ALA A 20 -11.43 -3.75 23.75
N ALA A 21 -11.96 -2.53 23.64
CA ALA A 21 -12.18 -1.92 22.35
C ALA A 21 -10.79 -1.84 21.69
N HIS A 22 -10.54 -2.71 20.71
CA HIS A 22 -9.35 -2.59 19.88
C HIS A 22 -9.44 -1.23 19.20
N ALA A 23 -8.64 -0.28 19.69
CA ALA A 23 -8.51 1.01 19.05
C ALA A 23 -8.10 0.75 17.60
N SER A 24 -8.80 1.36 16.66
CA SER A 24 -8.45 1.23 15.26
C SER A 24 -6.99 1.65 15.08
N PRO A 25 -6.19 0.90 14.30
CA PRO A 25 -4.95 1.38 13.74
C PRO A 25 -4.86 2.89 13.50
N PRO A 26 -3.75 3.56 13.85
CA PRO A 26 -3.47 4.83 13.20
C PRO A 26 -3.29 4.56 11.70
N PRO A 27 -3.91 5.37 10.82
CA PRO A 27 -3.75 5.23 9.38
C PRO A 27 -2.29 5.50 8.97
N PRO A 28 -1.89 5.09 7.76
CA PRO A 28 -0.59 5.47 7.24
C PRO A 28 -0.34 6.99 7.30
N GLN A 29 0.89 7.34 7.66
CA GLN A 29 1.31 8.73 7.88
C GLN A 29 2.39 9.11 6.86
N GLU A 30 2.22 10.22 6.15
CA GLU A 30 3.29 10.77 5.31
C GLU A 30 4.47 11.21 6.20
N LEU A 31 5.66 10.69 5.89
CA LEU A 31 6.90 11.00 6.60
C LEU A 31 7.65 12.15 5.92
N GLY A 32 7.45 12.33 4.61
CA GLY A 32 8.08 13.38 3.79
C GLY A 32 8.92 12.82 2.64
N GLY A 33 9.85 13.63 2.13
CA GLY A 33 10.78 13.25 1.05
C GLY A 33 11.97 12.42 1.54
N LEU A 34 12.88 12.12 0.62
CA LEU A 34 14.09 11.34 0.88
C LEU A 34 15.29 11.91 0.11
N ASP A 35 16.48 11.80 0.71
CA ASP A 35 17.74 12.18 0.07
C ASP A 35 18.38 10.93 -0.55
N LEU A 36 18.12 10.74 -1.84
CA LEU A 36 18.67 9.62 -2.60
C LEU A 36 20.19 9.65 -2.66
N GLY A 37 20.78 10.84 -2.72
CA GLY A 37 22.23 10.99 -2.74
C GLY A 37 22.87 10.53 -1.44
N ALA A 38 22.31 10.95 -0.30
CA ALA A 38 22.76 10.50 1.01
C ALA A 38 22.56 8.99 1.21
N TYR A 39 21.42 8.46 0.75
CA TYR A 39 21.18 7.01 0.76
C TYR A 39 22.23 6.26 -0.07
N CYS A 40 22.47 6.66 -1.33
CA CYS A 40 23.47 6.01 -2.18
C CYS A 40 24.89 6.11 -1.60
N ARG A 41 25.28 7.26 -1.04
CA ARG A 41 26.57 7.40 -0.35
C ARG A 41 26.70 6.49 0.86
N SER A 42 25.61 6.23 1.58
CA SER A 42 25.60 5.27 2.70
C SER A 42 25.87 3.84 2.26
N LEU A 43 25.60 3.50 0.98
CA LEU A 43 25.90 2.22 0.36
C LEU A 43 27.32 2.15 -0.25
N GLY A 44 28.11 3.22 -0.13
CA GLY A 44 29.45 3.33 -0.72
C GLY A 44 29.46 3.79 -2.19
N ALA A 45 28.33 4.22 -2.73
CA ALA A 45 28.28 4.87 -4.04
C ALA A 45 28.77 6.33 -3.96
N ALA A 46 29.06 6.94 -5.11
CA ALA A 46 29.46 8.35 -5.17
C ALA A 46 28.25 9.28 -4.99
N ASP A 47 27.15 9.02 -5.70
CA ASP A 47 25.90 9.77 -5.55
C ASP A 47 24.70 9.02 -6.18
N ALA A 48 23.50 9.57 -6.02
CA ALA A 48 22.35 9.20 -6.84
C ALA A 48 22.37 9.94 -8.19
N VAL A 49 21.91 9.29 -9.25
CA VAL A 49 21.78 9.88 -10.59
C VAL A 49 20.47 9.44 -11.22
N LEU A 50 19.83 10.35 -11.94
CA LEU A 50 18.68 10.07 -12.79
C LEU A 50 19.18 9.93 -14.23
N THR A 51 19.00 8.76 -14.85
CA THR A 51 19.47 8.49 -16.23
C THR A 51 18.37 8.53 -17.27
N GLY A 52 17.14 8.87 -16.86
CA GLY A 52 15.95 8.93 -17.70
C GLY A 52 14.98 9.97 -17.19
N GLN A 53 13.68 9.70 -17.32
CA GLN A 53 12.61 10.67 -17.01
C GLN A 53 11.51 10.08 -16.11
N THR A 54 11.68 8.85 -15.63
CA THR A 54 10.70 8.14 -14.81
C THR A 54 11.24 7.88 -13.41
N ALA A 55 10.34 7.59 -12.47
CA ALA A 55 10.70 7.23 -11.11
C ALA A 55 11.65 6.02 -11.03
N TYR A 56 11.69 5.15 -12.05
CA TYR A 56 12.59 3.98 -12.09
C TYR A 56 13.96 4.25 -12.70
N ASP A 57 14.20 5.43 -13.26
CA ASP A 57 15.49 5.76 -13.86
C ASP A 57 16.50 6.31 -12.83
N TRP A 58 16.16 6.24 -11.54
CA TRP A 58 17.08 6.57 -10.46
C TRP A 58 18.02 5.41 -10.17
N HIS A 59 19.32 5.71 -10.09
CA HIS A 59 20.37 4.75 -9.82
C HIS A 59 21.37 5.30 -8.80
N CYS A 60 22.00 4.41 -8.04
CA CYS A 60 23.21 4.76 -7.32
C CYS A 60 24.42 4.62 -8.27
N ARG A 61 25.21 5.69 -8.44
CA ARG A 61 26.40 5.68 -9.30
C ARG A 61 27.65 5.50 -8.47
N ALA A 62 28.42 4.45 -8.74
CA ALA A 62 29.73 4.21 -8.12
C ALA A 62 30.80 5.20 -8.62
N GLY A 63 31.95 5.26 -7.94
CA GLY A 63 33.03 6.19 -8.29
C GLY A 63 33.66 5.96 -9.67
N ASP A 64 33.56 4.73 -10.18
CA ASP A 64 33.98 4.32 -11.54
C ASP A 64 32.88 4.54 -12.61
N GLY A 65 31.73 5.12 -12.22
CA GLY A 65 30.60 5.40 -13.10
C GLY A 65 29.60 4.25 -13.25
N ARG A 66 29.85 3.08 -12.65
CA ARG A 66 28.91 1.95 -12.71
C ARG A 66 27.60 2.27 -12.01
N LEU A 67 26.47 1.90 -12.63
CA LEU A 67 25.14 2.08 -12.04
C LEU A 67 24.76 0.84 -11.21
N GLY A 68 24.22 1.09 -10.03
CA GLY A 68 23.63 0.10 -9.14
C GLY A 68 22.16 0.41 -8.87
N ASP A 69 21.44 -0.61 -8.41
CA ASP A 69 20.01 -0.53 -8.15
C ASP A 69 19.70 0.42 -6.99
N LEU A 70 18.61 1.16 -7.15
CA LEU A 70 18.02 2.00 -6.12
C LEU A 70 16.57 1.58 -5.96
N THR A 71 16.16 1.25 -4.73
CA THR A 71 14.74 1.06 -4.42
C THR A 71 14.30 2.16 -3.46
N PHE A 72 13.18 2.81 -3.77
CA PHE A 72 12.66 3.87 -2.91
C PHE A 72 12.24 3.34 -1.55
N GLU A 73 11.73 2.11 -1.47
CA GLU A 73 11.38 1.47 -0.20
C GLU A 73 12.59 1.38 0.75
N ALA A 74 13.73 0.88 0.26
CA ALA A 74 14.94 0.78 1.07
C ALA A 74 15.47 2.17 1.45
N ALA A 75 15.42 3.13 0.53
CA ALA A 75 15.82 4.51 0.79
C ALA A 75 14.91 5.19 1.84
N CYS A 76 13.59 4.92 1.83
CA CYS A 76 12.66 5.38 2.86
C CYS A 76 12.97 4.76 4.22
N ARG A 77 13.21 3.44 4.28
CA ARG A 77 13.58 2.75 5.54
C ARG A 77 14.88 3.28 6.12
N TRP A 78 15.87 3.54 5.27
CA TRP A 78 17.14 4.14 5.68
C TRP A 78 16.95 5.57 6.20
N THR A 79 16.24 6.41 5.44
CA THR A 79 16.01 7.83 5.77
C THR A 79 15.32 8.00 7.13
N TYR A 80 14.29 7.19 7.39
CA TYR A 80 13.47 7.30 8.60
C TYR A 80 13.81 6.28 9.69
N ARG A 81 14.84 5.46 9.47
CA ARG A 81 15.35 4.45 10.41
C ARG A 81 14.26 3.53 10.95
N THR A 82 13.37 3.07 10.07
CA THR A 82 12.24 2.22 10.45
C THR A 82 11.81 1.32 9.31
N ASP A 83 11.58 0.04 9.61
CA ASP A 83 11.07 -0.94 8.61
C ASP A 83 9.60 -0.67 8.23
N ALA A 84 8.90 0.12 9.04
CA ALA A 84 7.55 0.60 8.79
C ALA A 84 7.49 1.69 7.71
N ALA A 85 8.62 2.13 7.14
CA ALA A 85 8.62 3.08 6.04
C ALA A 85 8.50 2.35 4.68
N THR A 86 7.65 2.89 3.81
CA THR A 86 7.51 2.48 2.40
C THR A 86 7.51 3.72 1.51
N ASP A 87 7.82 3.55 0.24
CA ASP A 87 7.62 4.58 -0.78
C ASP A 87 6.19 4.59 -1.32
N ARG A 88 5.77 5.75 -1.81
CA ARG A 88 4.65 5.95 -2.73
C ARG A 88 5.11 6.85 -3.85
N ILE A 89 5.06 6.34 -5.09
CA ILE A 89 5.28 7.13 -6.30
C ILE A 89 3.96 7.84 -6.62
N GLY A 90 3.93 9.17 -6.60
CA GLY A 90 2.73 9.94 -6.92
C GLY A 90 2.40 9.93 -8.42
N ASP A 91 3.43 10.08 -9.24
CA ASP A 91 3.37 10.00 -10.70
C ASP A 91 4.65 9.32 -11.21
N PHE A 92 4.50 8.20 -11.92
CA PHE A 92 5.62 7.44 -12.48
C PHE A 92 6.49 8.28 -13.44
N TYR A 93 5.90 9.23 -14.15
CA TYR A 93 6.59 10.12 -15.09
C TYR A 93 7.14 11.40 -14.44
N ASP A 94 6.90 11.59 -13.13
CA ASP A 94 7.59 12.58 -12.32
C ASP A 94 8.55 11.86 -11.34
N PRO A 95 9.86 11.82 -11.65
CA PRO A 95 10.84 11.12 -10.83
C PRO A 95 11.05 11.76 -9.44
N THR A 96 10.44 12.92 -9.18
CA THR A 96 10.50 13.64 -7.89
C THR A 96 9.22 13.50 -7.05
N SER A 97 8.19 12.83 -7.58
CA SER A 97 6.89 12.63 -6.93
C SER A 97 6.91 11.64 -5.77
N VAL A 98 8.04 10.97 -5.54
CA VAL A 98 8.17 9.92 -4.51
C VAL A 98 8.11 10.53 -3.11
N ARG A 99 7.29 9.95 -2.25
CA ARG A 99 7.20 10.28 -0.83
C ARG A 99 7.31 9.02 0.02
N CYS A 100 7.82 9.17 1.22
CA CYS A 100 7.87 8.10 2.21
C CYS A 100 6.65 8.16 3.12
N TRP A 101 6.13 6.99 3.45
CA TRP A 101 4.98 6.81 4.32
C TRP A 101 5.30 5.78 5.39
N ARG A 102 4.85 6.05 6.62
CA ARG A 102 4.81 5.06 7.70
C ARG A 102 3.53 4.25 7.54
N VAL A 103 3.68 2.94 7.46
CA VAL A 103 2.63 1.94 7.22
C VAL A 103 2.83 0.77 8.16
N ARG A 104 1.82 -0.10 8.23
CA ARG A 104 1.95 -1.42 8.83
C ARG A 104 2.63 -2.39 7.87
N ALA A 105 2.96 -3.56 8.42
CA ALA A 105 3.49 -4.66 7.63
C ALA A 105 2.43 -5.29 6.70
N ASP A 106 1.15 -5.10 7.00
CA ASP A 106 0.04 -5.65 6.24
C ASP A 106 0.00 -5.05 4.81
N VAL A 107 -0.09 -5.93 3.83
CA VAL A 107 -0.22 -5.59 2.42
C VAL A 107 -1.44 -6.31 1.86
N VAL A 108 -2.36 -5.55 1.28
CA VAL A 108 -3.58 -6.08 0.67
C VAL A 108 -3.54 -5.80 -0.83
N THR A 109 -3.85 -6.79 -1.67
CA THR A 109 -4.04 -6.57 -3.10
C THR A 109 -5.41 -5.92 -3.34
N PRO A 110 -5.51 -4.80 -4.09
CA PRO A 110 -6.79 -4.17 -4.34
C PRO A 110 -7.71 -5.07 -5.17
N ASP A 111 -8.99 -5.13 -4.80
CA ASP A 111 -10.03 -5.76 -5.61
C ASP A 111 -10.59 -4.75 -6.63
N LEU A 112 -9.91 -4.65 -7.76
CA LEU A 112 -10.27 -3.73 -8.84
C LEU A 112 -11.62 -4.08 -9.48
N THR A 113 -11.94 -5.36 -9.57
CA THR A 113 -13.23 -5.82 -10.12
C THR A 113 -14.38 -5.38 -9.24
N ARG A 114 -14.26 -5.61 -7.92
CA ARG A 114 -15.26 -5.18 -6.95
C ARG A 114 -15.43 -3.66 -6.97
N TRP A 115 -14.32 -2.91 -6.98
CA TRP A 115 -14.35 -1.45 -7.07
C TRP A 115 -15.12 -0.96 -8.32
N CYS A 116 -14.82 -1.53 -9.48
CA CYS A 116 -15.53 -1.18 -10.71
C CYS A 116 -17.03 -1.51 -10.61
N GLN A 117 -17.40 -2.64 -10.01
CA GLN A 117 -18.80 -3.01 -9.82
C GLN A 117 -19.56 -2.06 -8.89
N VAL A 118 -18.98 -1.68 -7.74
CA VAL A 118 -19.64 -0.75 -6.81
C VAL A 118 -19.76 0.67 -7.36
N THR A 119 -18.89 1.05 -8.28
CA THR A 119 -18.95 2.33 -9.00
C THR A 119 -19.83 2.28 -10.26
N GLY A 120 -20.58 1.18 -10.46
CA GLY A 120 -21.57 1.05 -11.53
C GLY A 120 -21.01 0.61 -12.88
N ASN A 121 -19.81 0.03 -12.91
CA ASN A 121 -19.25 -0.64 -14.08
C ASN A 121 -19.51 -2.15 -14.03
N SER A 122 -19.26 -2.85 -15.14
CA SER A 122 -19.50 -4.29 -15.25
C SER A 122 -18.38 -5.11 -14.60
N THR A 123 -17.12 -4.74 -14.85
CA THR A 123 -15.93 -5.40 -14.30
C THR A 123 -14.70 -4.49 -14.45
N ALA A 124 -13.55 -4.94 -13.95
CA ALA A 124 -12.24 -4.43 -14.33
C ALA A 124 -11.65 -5.29 -15.47
N GLU A 125 -10.95 -4.65 -16.41
CA GLU A 125 -10.18 -5.29 -17.47
C GLU A 125 -8.77 -4.71 -17.52
N LEU A 126 -7.78 -5.57 -17.75
CA LEU A 126 -6.42 -5.15 -18.09
C LEU A 126 -6.33 -4.92 -19.60
N ARG A 127 -5.90 -3.72 -20.01
CA ARG A 127 -5.90 -3.26 -21.42
C ARG A 127 -4.50 -3.05 -22.00
N GLY A 128 -3.49 -3.54 -21.31
CA GLY A 128 -2.08 -3.35 -21.62
C GLY A 128 -1.20 -4.19 -20.70
N GLY A 129 0.04 -3.76 -20.48
CA GLY A 129 1.07 -4.53 -19.78
C GLY A 129 1.60 -3.89 -18.50
N THR A 130 1.04 -2.76 -18.07
CA THR A 130 1.55 -1.96 -16.95
C THR A 130 0.48 -1.77 -15.88
N VAL A 131 0.92 -1.36 -14.69
CA VAL A 131 0.05 -1.01 -13.55
C VAL A 131 -1.04 0.01 -13.88
N TYR A 132 -0.84 0.87 -14.89
CA TYR A 132 -1.80 1.89 -15.31
C TYR A 132 -2.79 1.44 -16.40
N ASP A 133 -2.67 0.21 -16.90
CA ASP A 133 -3.51 -0.29 -17.98
C ASP A 133 -4.83 -0.92 -17.51
N TRP A 134 -5.07 -0.94 -16.19
CA TRP A 134 -6.36 -1.34 -15.65
C TRP A 134 -7.44 -0.30 -15.95
N ARG A 135 -8.60 -0.78 -16.40
CA ARG A 135 -9.77 0.04 -16.70
C ARG A 135 -11.01 -0.58 -16.10
N CYS A 136 -11.91 0.24 -15.59
CA CYS A 136 -13.29 -0.20 -15.43
C CYS A 136 -13.94 -0.27 -16.81
N VAL A 137 -14.68 -1.34 -17.06
CA VAL A 137 -15.43 -1.53 -18.30
C VAL A 137 -16.92 -1.59 -18.00
N ARG A 138 -17.73 -0.89 -18.81
CA ARG A 138 -19.19 -0.98 -18.77
C ARG A 138 -19.69 -1.47 -20.11
N TYR A 139 -20.40 -2.60 -20.10
CA TYR A 139 -21.10 -3.12 -21.26
C TYR A 139 -22.53 -2.59 -21.29
N SER A 140 -22.95 -2.11 -22.46
CA SER A 140 -24.32 -1.65 -22.68
C SER A 140 -24.76 -1.97 -24.11
N ARG A 141 -26.06 -1.83 -24.39
CA ARG A 141 -26.56 -1.91 -25.77
C ARG A 141 -25.99 -0.82 -26.69
N ALA A 142 -25.53 0.29 -26.12
CA ALA A 142 -24.91 1.38 -26.85
C ALA A 142 -23.42 1.14 -27.14
N GLY A 143 -22.83 0.06 -26.63
CA GLY A 143 -21.43 -0.28 -26.79
C GLY A 143 -20.69 -0.43 -25.46
N VAL A 144 -19.35 -0.48 -25.56
CA VAL A 144 -18.43 -0.68 -24.44
C VAL A 144 -17.72 0.62 -24.12
N THR A 145 -17.76 1.05 -22.87
CA THR A 145 -17.05 2.25 -22.39
C THR A 145 -16.01 1.87 -21.35
N TYR A 146 -14.90 2.61 -21.32
CA TYR A 146 -13.80 2.42 -20.37
C TYR A 146 -13.58 3.68 -19.56
N SER A 147 -13.19 3.52 -18.30
CA SER A 147 -12.74 4.61 -17.45
C SER A 147 -11.51 4.21 -16.64
N ASP A 148 -10.74 5.20 -16.21
CA ASP A 148 -9.61 4.99 -15.30
C ASP A 148 -10.08 4.47 -13.95
N ILE A 149 -9.16 3.80 -13.26
CA ILE A 149 -9.36 3.31 -11.89
C ILE A 149 -8.61 4.23 -10.93
N ASP A 150 -9.34 4.82 -9.99
CA ASP A 150 -8.74 5.39 -8.78
C ASP A 150 -8.33 4.24 -7.85
N VAL A 151 -7.05 3.87 -7.89
CA VAL A 151 -6.53 2.72 -7.13
C VAL A 151 -6.53 2.99 -5.63
N LEU A 152 -6.35 4.24 -5.19
CA LEU A 152 -6.46 4.57 -3.77
C LEU A 152 -7.91 4.37 -3.28
N ALA A 153 -8.89 4.80 -4.06
CA ALA A 153 -10.29 4.57 -3.74
C ALA A 153 -10.64 3.07 -3.76
N ALA A 154 -10.13 2.31 -4.73
CA ALA A 154 -10.25 0.85 -4.77
C ALA A 154 -9.62 0.18 -3.55
N CYS A 155 -8.46 0.66 -3.11
CA CYS A 155 -7.80 0.19 -1.89
C CYS A 155 -8.63 0.49 -0.64
N ARG A 156 -9.23 1.68 -0.54
CA ARG A 156 -10.15 2.03 0.55
C ARG A 156 -11.39 1.13 0.56
N GLU A 157 -11.99 0.85 -0.60
CA GLU A 157 -13.09 -0.11 -0.69
C GLU A 157 -12.67 -1.52 -0.23
N THR A 158 -11.54 -2.02 -0.74
CA THR A 158 -11.02 -3.36 -0.43
C THR A 158 -10.70 -3.52 1.06
N THR A 159 -10.19 -2.46 1.69
CA THR A 159 -9.73 -2.47 3.08
C THR A 159 -10.71 -1.80 4.04
N LEU A 160 -11.98 -1.61 3.65
CA LEU A 160 -13.01 -0.99 4.51
C LEU A 160 -12.59 0.38 5.08
N GLY A 161 -11.83 1.15 4.30
CA GLY A 161 -11.34 2.49 4.61
C GLY A 161 -9.98 2.55 5.29
N TYR A 162 -9.35 1.42 5.62
CA TYR A 162 -8.07 1.41 6.35
C TYR A 162 -6.87 1.82 5.48
N ALA A 163 -6.88 1.53 4.18
CA ALA A 163 -5.78 1.92 3.30
C ALA A 163 -5.82 3.41 2.99
N THR A 164 -4.71 4.11 3.26
CA THR A 164 -4.53 5.50 2.83
C THR A 164 -3.36 5.67 1.86
N VAL A 165 -2.65 4.57 1.57
CA VAL A 165 -1.53 4.53 0.62
C VAL A 165 -1.73 3.37 -0.33
N GLU A 166 -1.81 3.68 -1.61
CA GLU A 166 -1.65 2.77 -2.74
C GLU A 166 -0.23 2.91 -3.31
N ARG A 167 0.38 1.79 -3.67
CA ARG A 167 1.67 1.78 -4.41
C ARG A 167 1.73 0.57 -5.32
N PHE A 168 2.67 0.56 -6.25
CA PHE A 168 3.02 -0.64 -7.01
C PHE A 168 4.48 -0.99 -6.79
N VAL A 169 4.80 -2.29 -6.78
CA VAL A 169 6.18 -2.77 -6.62
C VAL A 169 6.95 -2.72 -7.94
N ARG A 170 6.28 -2.99 -9.06
CA ARG A 170 6.89 -3.06 -10.39
C ARG A 170 5.95 -2.51 -11.45
N PHE A 171 6.29 -1.37 -12.04
CA PHE A 171 5.50 -0.70 -13.09
C PHE A 171 5.04 -1.64 -14.24
N GLY A 172 5.93 -2.48 -14.75
CA GLY A 172 5.63 -3.44 -15.82
C GLY A 172 4.91 -4.72 -15.36
N ASP A 173 4.52 -4.81 -14.10
CA ASP A 173 3.70 -5.91 -13.58
C ASP A 173 2.35 -5.34 -13.14
N PRO A 174 1.30 -5.51 -13.96
CA PRO A 174 -0.02 -4.93 -13.71
C PRO A 174 -0.68 -5.46 -12.43
N TYR A 175 -0.17 -6.55 -11.85
CA TYR A 175 -0.69 -7.16 -10.63
C TYR A 175 0.09 -6.75 -9.38
N SER A 176 1.09 -5.88 -9.50
CA SER A 176 1.98 -5.49 -8.40
C SER A 176 1.45 -4.38 -7.48
N TRP A 177 0.18 -4.00 -7.63
CA TRP A 177 -0.49 -3.04 -6.76
C TRP A 177 -0.60 -3.54 -5.33
N GLN A 178 -0.42 -2.61 -4.39
CA GLN A 178 -0.46 -2.83 -2.95
C GLN A 178 -1.28 -1.72 -2.28
N CYS A 179 -2.24 -2.12 -1.48
CA CYS A 179 -2.89 -1.28 -0.48
C CYS A 179 -2.12 -1.41 0.83
N ARG A 180 -1.61 -0.29 1.34
CA ARG A 180 -0.89 -0.21 2.61
C ARG A 180 -1.81 0.42 3.66
N VAL A 181 -1.87 -0.22 4.82
CA VAL A 181 -2.73 0.12 5.97
C VAL A 181 -1.90 0.52 7.19
#